data_AF-A0A1I6MG67-F1
#
_entry.id   AF-A0A1I6MG67-F1
#
_cell.length_a   1.000
_cell.length_b   1.000
_cell.length_c   1.000
_cell.angle_alpha   90.00
_cell.angle_beta   90.00
_cell.angle_gamma   90.00
#
_symmetry.space_group_name_H-M   'P 1'
#
loop_
_entity.id
_entity.type
_entity.pdbx_description
1 polymer ?
#
loop_
_entity_poly.entity_id
_entity_poly.type
_entity_poly.pdbx_seq_one_letter_code
_entity_poly.pdbx_strand_id
1 'polypeptide(L)'
;MNDVDYVRDLLKQTYATEYPHEIPHPKLEEVIGSVAFDYLEGTVEGENPNGETSRDGNPYLWFKHANKSILSHRFISAVTLGKWVPRECNIDHVNHNPSDNRPSNLRITTPRDNAGNRREALLSDLASFDTVEAKLQSLKTPSHATSSDLDDHPPAEQPDTGYSLSVGPETRSGRPLYTGETKPGSSSGTYHGTTFGSWHWYPDGSVPDPNEYVKHT
;
A
#
# COMPACT_ATOMS: atom_id res chain seq x y z
N MET A 1 -4.16 -14.77 12.36
CA MET A 1 -3.20 -15.32 13.33
C MET A 1 -2.60 -16.63 12.80
N ASN A 2 -2.08 -16.61 11.56
CA ASN A 2 -1.42 -17.76 10.90
C ASN A 2 -0.07 -17.38 10.26
N ASP A 3 0.29 -16.09 10.23
CA ASP A 3 1.39 -15.62 9.37
C ASP A 3 2.77 -15.77 10.04
N VAL A 4 2.88 -15.65 11.37
CA VAL A 4 4.14 -15.89 12.11
C VAL A 4 4.54 -17.37 12.03
N ASP A 5 3.59 -18.28 12.21
CA ASP A 5 3.84 -19.72 12.12
C ASP A 5 4.19 -20.12 10.68
N TYR A 6 3.51 -19.52 9.69
CA TYR A 6 3.85 -19.67 8.28
C TYR A 6 5.28 -19.23 7.96
N VAL A 7 5.70 -18.03 8.38
CA VAL A 7 7.08 -17.57 8.17
C VAL A 7 8.07 -18.49 8.87
N ARG A 8 7.78 -18.93 10.09
CA ARG A 8 8.65 -19.86 10.83
C ARG A 8 8.80 -21.18 10.10
N ASP A 9 7.72 -21.76 9.58
CA ASP A 9 7.76 -23.03 8.88
C ASP A 9 8.42 -22.92 7.50
N LEU A 10 8.18 -21.81 6.78
CA LEU A 10 8.89 -21.50 5.53
C LEU A 10 10.40 -21.42 5.77
N LEU A 11 10.82 -20.76 6.84
CA LEU A 11 12.24 -20.64 7.20
C LEU A 11 12.88 -21.96 7.62
N LYS A 12 12.12 -23.01 7.96
CA LYS A 12 12.70 -24.35 8.20
C LYS A 12 12.92 -25.14 6.91
N GLN A 13 12.22 -24.80 5.84
CA GLN A 13 12.28 -25.52 4.58
C GLN A 13 13.45 -25.04 3.71
N THR A 14 13.76 -25.82 2.66
CA THR A 14 14.59 -25.38 1.55
C THR A 14 13.72 -24.59 0.59
N TYR A 15 14.08 -23.34 0.32
CA TYR A 15 13.32 -22.44 -0.56
C TYR A 15 14.24 -21.78 -1.58
N ALA A 16 13.67 -21.43 -2.73
CA ALA A 16 14.37 -20.58 -3.69
C ALA A 16 14.51 -19.16 -3.13
N THR A 17 15.67 -18.57 -3.32
CA THR A 17 15.97 -17.20 -2.84
C THR A 17 15.86 -16.17 -3.97
N GLU A 18 15.51 -16.62 -5.16
CA GLU A 18 15.53 -15.88 -6.42
C GLU A 18 14.49 -16.42 -7.40
N TYR A 19 14.02 -15.57 -8.30
CA TYR A 19 13.22 -15.99 -9.45
C TYR A 19 14.11 -16.51 -10.60
N PRO A 20 13.60 -17.33 -11.53
CA PRO A 20 14.40 -17.87 -12.64
C PRO A 20 15.09 -16.85 -13.55
N HIS A 21 14.63 -15.59 -13.54
CA HIS A 21 15.16 -14.49 -14.34
C HIS A 21 16.05 -13.53 -13.54
N GLU A 22 16.15 -13.70 -12.22
CA GLU A 22 17.02 -12.87 -11.37
C GLU A 22 18.44 -13.44 -11.38
N ILE A 23 19.44 -12.56 -11.29
CA ILE A 23 20.82 -12.99 -11.06
C ILE A 23 20.86 -13.65 -9.67
N PRO A 24 21.43 -14.86 -9.54
CA PRO A 24 21.43 -15.54 -8.26
C PRO A 24 22.09 -14.77 -7.13
N HIS A 25 21.63 -14.97 -5.89
CA HIS A 25 22.39 -14.48 -4.75
C HIS A 25 23.72 -15.25 -4.64
N PRO A 26 24.86 -14.55 -4.40
CA PRO A 26 26.11 -15.23 -4.08
C PRO A 26 25.95 -16.07 -2.81
N LYS A 27 26.83 -17.04 -2.60
CA LYS A 27 26.81 -17.83 -1.36
C LYS A 27 26.99 -16.88 -0.17
N LEU A 28 26.15 -17.00 0.85
CA LEU A 28 26.17 -16.08 1.99
C LEU A 28 27.55 -16.07 2.69
N GLU A 29 28.15 -17.25 2.85
CA GLU A 29 29.51 -17.43 3.42
C GLU A 29 30.59 -16.66 2.64
N GLU A 30 30.46 -16.61 1.32
CA GLU A 30 31.40 -15.87 0.46
C GLU A 30 31.30 -14.37 0.70
N VAL A 31 30.07 -13.84 0.80
CA VAL A 31 29.84 -12.41 1.09
C VAL A 31 30.32 -12.04 2.49
N ILE A 32 30.05 -12.90 3.49
CA ILE A 32 30.52 -12.70 4.87
C ILE A 32 32.06 -12.68 4.93
N GLY A 33 32.73 -13.53 4.13
CA GLY A 33 34.19 -13.59 4.10
C GLY A 33 34.86 -12.47 3.30
N SER A 34 34.15 -11.82 2.38
CA SER A 34 34.72 -10.83 1.46
C SER A 34 34.37 -9.38 1.78
N VAL A 35 33.24 -9.13 2.45
CA VAL A 35 32.73 -7.79 2.77
C VAL A 35 32.89 -7.54 4.27
N ALA A 36 33.49 -6.42 4.66
CA ALA A 36 33.51 -6.01 6.05
C ALA A 36 32.15 -5.41 6.46
N PHE A 37 31.68 -5.75 7.65
CA PHE A 37 30.43 -5.23 8.19
C PHE A 37 30.46 -5.25 9.72
N ASP A 38 29.70 -4.36 10.35
CA ASP A 38 29.40 -4.41 11.78
C ASP A 38 27.99 -4.93 11.96
N TYR A 39 27.89 -6.18 12.44
CA TYR A 39 26.60 -6.83 12.64
C TYR A 39 25.73 -6.14 13.70
N LEU A 40 26.33 -5.64 14.79
CA LEU A 40 25.56 -5.07 15.90
C LEU A 40 25.01 -3.69 15.52
N GLU A 41 25.82 -2.91 14.82
CA GLU A 41 25.40 -1.60 14.29
C GLU A 41 24.61 -1.71 12.97
N GLY A 42 24.60 -2.89 12.34
CA GLY A 42 23.89 -3.13 11.08
C GLY A 42 24.52 -2.43 9.87
N THR A 43 25.78 -2.01 9.96
CA THR A 43 26.45 -1.26 8.88
C THR A 43 27.29 -2.18 8.01
N VAL A 44 27.34 -1.90 6.71
CA VAL A 44 28.13 -2.67 5.73
C VAL A 44 29.10 -1.74 5.01
N GLU A 45 30.36 -2.13 4.89
CA GLU A 45 31.36 -1.31 4.21
C GLU A 45 30.99 -1.12 2.74
N GLY A 46 31.06 0.13 2.27
CA GLY A 46 30.74 0.49 0.88
C GLY A 46 29.24 0.55 0.58
N GLU A 47 28.38 0.62 1.60
CA GLU A 47 26.97 0.86 1.38
C GLU A 47 26.69 2.27 0.84
N ASN A 48 25.69 2.38 -0.03
CA ASN A 48 25.26 3.61 -0.67
C ASN A 48 23.73 3.71 -0.60
N PRO A 49 23.13 4.89 -0.78
CA PRO A 49 21.69 4.99 -1.04
C PRO A 49 21.32 4.29 -2.36
N ASN A 50 20.23 3.52 -2.38
CA ASN A 50 19.74 2.85 -3.59
C ASN A 50 18.89 3.77 -4.49
N GLY A 51 18.62 5.01 -4.04
CA GLY A 51 17.77 5.99 -4.72
C GLY A 51 16.29 5.97 -4.29
N GLU A 52 15.87 4.97 -3.53
CA GLU A 52 14.55 4.91 -2.91
C GLU A 52 14.62 5.41 -1.46
N THR A 53 13.62 6.20 -1.06
CA THR A 53 13.50 6.75 0.29
C THR A 53 12.18 6.34 0.93
N SER A 54 12.17 6.23 2.26
CA SER A 54 10.92 6.14 3.01
C SER A 54 10.09 7.42 2.89
N ARG A 55 8.87 7.40 3.46
CA ARG A 55 8.02 8.59 3.60
C ARG A 55 8.74 9.74 4.30
N ASP A 56 9.62 9.42 5.24
CA ASP A 56 10.38 10.38 6.04
C ASP A 56 11.72 10.78 5.39
N GLY A 57 11.96 10.35 4.15
CA GLY A 57 13.16 10.71 3.38
C GLY A 57 14.40 9.86 3.72
N ASN A 58 14.29 8.86 4.58
CA ASN A 58 15.42 7.99 4.94
C ASN A 58 15.68 6.98 3.81
N PRO A 59 16.92 6.88 3.26
CA PRO A 59 17.22 6.03 2.13
C PRO A 59 17.34 4.56 2.51
N TYR A 60 16.99 3.68 1.58
CA TYR A 60 17.40 2.28 1.63
C TYR A 60 18.87 2.15 1.21
N LEU A 61 19.63 1.41 2.00
CA LEU A 61 21.06 1.20 1.75
C LEU A 61 21.31 -0.11 1.01
N TRP A 62 22.27 -0.08 0.08
CA TRP A 62 22.74 -1.24 -0.68
C TRP A 62 24.26 -1.21 -0.83
N PHE A 63 24.87 -2.36 -1.03
CA PHE A 63 26.28 -2.47 -1.40
C PHE A 63 26.43 -3.41 -2.60
N LYS A 64 27.58 -3.35 -3.28
CA LYS A 64 27.87 -4.22 -4.41
C LYS A 64 28.77 -5.37 -3.97
N HIS A 65 28.42 -6.57 -4.39
CA HIS A 65 29.28 -7.74 -4.28
C HIS A 65 29.29 -8.46 -5.63
N ALA A 66 30.47 -8.58 -6.24
CA ALA A 66 30.64 -9.02 -7.63
C ALA A 66 29.74 -8.21 -8.60
N ASN A 67 28.89 -8.88 -9.36
CA ASN A 67 27.96 -8.28 -10.34
C ASN A 67 26.55 -8.04 -9.78
N LYS A 68 26.34 -8.18 -8.46
CA LYS A 68 25.03 -8.03 -7.83
C LYS A 68 25.05 -6.92 -6.78
N SER A 69 23.98 -6.14 -6.76
CA SER A 69 23.72 -5.22 -5.66
C SER A 69 22.81 -5.86 -4.63
N ILE A 70 23.14 -5.70 -3.36
CA ILE A 70 22.49 -6.35 -2.23
C ILE A 70 22.04 -5.26 -1.24
N LEU A 71 20.77 -5.29 -0.84
CA LEU A 71 20.24 -4.39 0.20
C LEU A 71 20.85 -4.73 1.55
N SER A 72 21.37 -3.73 2.28
CA SER A 72 22.06 -3.92 3.55
C SER A 72 21.17 -4.64 4.58
N HIS A 73 19.91 -4.23 4.75
CA HIS A 73 18.98 -4.90 5.67
C HIS A 73 18.72 -6.38 5.31
N ARG A 74 18.70 -6.74 4.02
CA ARG A 74 18.56 -8.14 3.58
C ARG A 74 19.79 -8.96 3.91
N PHE A 75 20.97 -8.38 3.73
CA PHE A 75 22.22 -9.03 4.13
C PHE A 75 22.30 -9.25 5.64
N ILE A 76 22.07 -8.22 6.46
CA ILE A 76 22.11 -8.34 7.93
C ILE A 76 21.14 -9.41 8.43
N SER A 77 19.90 -9.41 7.92
CA SER A 77 18.93 -10.45 8.30
C SER A 77 19.33 -11.84 7.84
N ALA A 78 19.97 -11.97 6.67
CA ALA A 78 20.48 -13.25 6.19
C ALA A 78 21.60 -13.78 7.08
N VAL A 79 22.49 -12.91 7.58
CA VAL A 79 23.53 -13.26 8.56
C VAL A 79 22.89 -13.78 9.85
N THR A 80 21.85 -13.09 10.38
CA THR A 80 21.10 -13.54 11.56
C THR A 80 20.50 -14.93 11.39
N LEU A 81 20.00 -15.25 10.20
CA LEU A 81 19.39 -16.55 9.89
C LEU A 81 20.41 -17.64 9.51
N GLY A 82 21.65 -17.27 9.19
CA GLY A 82 22.63 -18.16 8.56
C GLY A 82 22.29 -18.56 7.11
N LYS A 83 21.32 -17.90 6.48
CA LYS A 83 20.92 -18.11 5.08
C LYS A 83 20.11 -16.93 4.53
N TRP A 84 20.07 -16.80 3.21
CA TRP A 84 19.28 -15.75 2.56
C TRP A 84 17.78 -15.83 2.91
N VAL A 85 17.15 -14.67 3.09
CA VAL A 85 15.71 -14.55 3.35
C VAL A 85 14.93 -14.93 2.09
N PRO A 86 13.85 -15.74 2.19
CA PRO A 86 13.00 -16.08 1.04
C PRO A 86 12.54 -14.84 0.27
N ARG A 87 12.35 -14.97 -1.04
CA ARG A 87 11.86 -13.86 -1.88
C ARG A 87 10.41 -13.48 -1.56
N GLU A 88 9.63 -14.44 -1.08
CA GLU A 88 8.25 -14.27 -0.64
C GLU A 88 8.13 -13.54 0.70
N CYS A 89 9.23 -13.39 1.45
CA CYS A 89 9.26 -12.61 2.69
C CYS A 89 9.83 -11.22 2.45
N ASN A 90 9.24 -10.26 3.15
CA ASN A 90 9.75 -8.90 3.27
C ASN A 90 10.52 -8.75 4.57
N ILE A 91 11.41 -7.76 4.59
CA ILE A 91 12.11 -7.35 5.78
C ILE A 91 11.64 -5.95 6.07
N ASP A 92 11.03 -5.80 7.23
CA ASP A 92 10.41 -4.56 7.67
C ASP A 92 11.20 -3.97 8.84
N HIS A 93 11.27 -2.64 8.86
CA HIS A 93 11.99 -1.87 9.86
C HIS A 93 10.99 -1.45 10.95
N VAL A 94 11.24 -1.88 12.19
CA VAL A 94 10.33 -1.63 13.33
C VAL A 94 10.16 -0.13 13.59
N ASN A 95 11.23 0.65 13.43
CA ASN A 95 11.21 2.11 13.59
C ASN A 95 10.89 2.88 12.29
N HIS A 96 10.54 2.20 11.19
CA HIS A 96 10.27 2.79 9.87
C HIS A 96 11.43 3.60 9.25
N ASN A 97 12.65 3.45 9.77
CA ASN A 97 13.85 4.06 9.22
C ASN A 97 14.66 3.00 8.43
N PRO A 98 14.65 3.04 7.08
CA PRO A 98 15.37 2.06 6.27
C PRO A 98 16.89 2.13 6.33
N SER A 99 17.44 3.21 6.88
CA SER A 99 18.88 3.37 7.10
C SER A 99 19.34 2.73 8.41
N ASP A 100 18.43 2.40 9.33
CA ASP A 100 18.75 1.71 10.59
C ASP A 100 18.63 0.20 10.42
N ASN A 101 19.73 -0.43 10.02
CA ASN A 101 19.77 -1.85 9.70
C ASN A 101 20.19 -2.74 10.88
N ARG A 102 20.16 -2.22 12.12
CA ARG A 102 20.49 -3.00 13.31
C ARG A 102 19.58 -4.22 13.42
N PRO A 103 20.08 -5.43 13.75
CA PRO A 103 19.26 -6.64 13.82
C PRO A 103 18.02 -6.52 14.72
N SER A 104 18.13 -5.77 15.82
CA SER A 104 17.01 -5.50 16.74
C SER A 104 15.89 -4.64 16.14
N ASN A 105 16.18 -3.92 15.06
CA ASN A 105 15.22 -3.08 14.34
C ASN A 105 14.62 -3.78 13.10
N LEU A 106 15.07 -4.98 12.76
CA LEU A 106 14.60 -5.72 11.59
C LEU A 106 13.63 -6.83 11.99
N ARG A 107 12.56 -7.01 11.21
CA ARG A 107 11.65 -8.16 11.33
C ARG A 107 11.33 -8.75 9.96
N ILE A 108 11.22 -10.08 9.91
CA ILE A 108 10.78 -10.78 8.71
C ILE A 108 9.27 -10.86 8.72
N THR A 109 8.64 -10.42 7.62
CA THR A 109 7.19 -10.31 7.49
C THR A 109 6.71 -10.91 6.19
N THR A 110 5.44 -11.30 6.13
CA THR A 110 4.81 -11.60 4.85
C THR A 110 4.46 -10.29 4.13
N PRO A 111 4.30 -10.28 2.79
CA PRO A 111 3.87 -9.09 2.07
C PRO A 111 2.51 -8.58 2.55
N ARG A 112 1.64 -9.50 2.98
CA ARG A 112 0.34 -9.19 3.59
C ARG A 112 0.50 -8.44 4.90
N ASP A 113 1.32 -8.95 5.83
CA ASP A 113 1.55 -8.30 7.12
C ASP A 113 2.24 -6.95 6.94
N ASN A 114 3.24 -6.89 6.06
CA ASN A 114 3.92 -5.64 5.75
C ASN A 114 2.94 -4.58 5.22
N ALA A 115 2.04 -4.96 4.31
CA ALA A 115 1.00 -4.07 3.83
C ALA A 115 0.01 -3.66 4.94
N GLY A 116 -0.31 -4.56 5.87
CA GLY A 116 -1.12 -4.27 7.05
C GLY A 116 -0.46 -3.25 7.98
N ASN A 117 0.83 -3.43 8.28
CA ASN A 117 1.62 -2.51 9.11
C ASN A 117 1.70 -1.11 8.49
N ARG A 118 1.73 -1.01 7.15
CA ARG A 118 1.68 0.28 6.44
C ARG A 118 0.31 0.97 6.49
N ARG A 119 -0.77 0.25 6.79
CA ARG A 119 -2.15 0.77 6.85
C ARG A 119 -2.52 1.34 8.21
N GLU A 120 -1.72 1.13 9.25
CA GLU A 120 -1.80 1.93 10.48
C GLU A 120 -1.23 3.33 10.23
N ALA A 121 -1.80 4.05 9.25
CA ALA A 121 -1.74 5.50 9.29
C ALA A 121 -2.49 5.91 10.56
N LEU A 122 -1.77 6.58 11.47
CA LEU A 122 -2.35 7.06 12.71
C LEU A 122 -3.62 7.87 12.39
N LEU A 123 -4.71 7.66 13.12
CA LEU A 123 -5.92 8.48 12.98
C LEU A 123 -5.62 9.99 13.09
N SER A 124 -4.54 10.35 13.78
CA SER A 124 -4.00 11.71 13.87
C SER A 124 -3.46 12.28 12.54
N ASP A 125 -3.01 11.42 11.61
CA ASP A 125 -2.59 11.83 10.27
C ASP A 125 -3.79 12.09 9.34
N LEU A 126 -4.95 11.48 9.64
CA LEU A 126 -6.15 11.54 8.81
C LEU A 126 -7.17 12.58 9.30
N ALA A 127 -7.09 12.99 10.56
CA ALA A 127 -7.94 14.01 11.14
C ALA A 127 -7.15 14.90 12.10
N SER A 128 -7.09 16.20 11.82
CA SER A 128 -6.65 17.17 12.83
C SER A 128 -7.70 17.19 13.95
N PHE A 129 -7.24 16.94 15.17
CA PHE A 129 -8.09 16.96 16.36
C PHE A 129 -8.84 18.30 16.50
N ASP A 130 -8.22 19.41 16.06
CA ASP A 130 -8.82 20.74 16.05
C ASP A 130 -10.06 20.81 15.15
N THR A 131 -10.01 20.14 13.98
CA THR A 131 -11.15 20.12 13.03
C THR A 131 -12.29 19.25 13.54
N VAL A 132 -11.96 18.15 14.24
CA VAL A 132 -12.96 17.26 14.86
C VAL A 132 -13.61 17.93 16.06
N GLU A 133 -12.84 18.67 16.88
CA GLU A 133 -13.34 19.40 18.04
C GLU A 133 -14.25 20.56 17.62
N ALA A 134 -13.86 21.35 16.60
CA ALA A 134 -14.70 22.40 16.05
C ALA A 134 -16.05 21.86 15.54
N LYS A 135 -16.05 20.71 14.87
CA LYS A 135 -17.28 20.05 14.36
C LYS A 135 -18.15 19.50 15.49
N LEU A 136 -17.53 19.00 16.56
CA LEU A 136 -18.25 18.56 17.76
C LEU A 136 -18.89 19.74 18.51
N GLN A 137 -18.22 20.89 18.59
CA GLN A 137 -18.76 22.09 19.21
C GLN A 137 -19.93 22.67 18.40
N SER A 138 -19.84 22.70 17.06
CA SER A 138 -20.96 23.13 16.21
C SER A 138 -22.18 22.23 16.34
N LEU A 139 -22.00 20.92 16.58
CA LEU A 139 -23.09 19.97 16.80
C LEU A 139 -23.68 20.04 18.22
N LYS A 140 -22.87 20.37 19.22
CA LYS A 140 -23.31 20.53 20.62
C LYS A 140 -23.97 21.87 20.90
N THR A 141 -23.75 22.87 20.05
CA THR A 141 -24.48 24.13 20.16
C THR A 141 -25.93 23.82 19.77
N PRO A 142 -26.89 23.83 20.70
CA PRO A 142 -28.28 23.59 20.36
C PRO A 142 -28.65 24.66 19.35
N SER A 143 -29.12 24.27 18.16
CA SER A 143 -29.77 25.22 17.27
C SER A 143 -30.97 25.75 18.05
N HIS A 144 -30.79 26.90 18.69
CA HIS A 144 -31.87 27.65 19.27
C HIS A 144 -32.67 28.12 18.07
N ALA A 145 -33.61 27.27 17.66
CA ALA A 145 -34.61 27.57 16.66
C ALA A 145 -35.33 28.82 17.19
N THR A 146 -34.89 29.96 16.67
CA THR A 146 -35.53 31.24 16.90
C THR A 146 -36.72 31.20 15.96
N SER A 147 -37.84 30.70 16.48
CA SER A 147 -39.14 30.94 15.90
C SER A 147 -39.45 32.42 16.08
N SER A 148 -39.32 33.21 15.02
CA SER A 148 -40.08 34.44 14.88
C SER A 148 -40.61 34.52 13.46
N ASP A 149 -41.93 34.44 13.43
CA ASP A 149 -42.86 34.55 12.34
C ASP A 149 -42.72 35.78 11.43
N LEU A 150 -43.18 35.57 10.18
CA LEU A 150 -43.89 36.46 9.24
C LEU A 150 -43.11 37.39 8.28
N ASP A 151 -43.36 37.10 7.00
CA ASP A 151 -43.65 37.97 5.85
C ASP A 151 -42.72 39.17 5.58
N ASP A 152 -42.02 39.15 4.44
CA ASP A 152 -42.49 39.84 3.23
C ASP A 152 -41.62 39.51 2.00
N HIS A 153 -42.26 39.44 0.84
CA HIS A 153 -41.67 39.09 -0.46
C HIS A 153 -40.81 40.25 -1.00
N PRO A 154 -39.78 39.98 -1.81
CA PRO A 154 -39.96 40.34 -3.23
C PRO A 154 -39.35 39.32 -4.21
N PRO A 155 -39.80 39.32 -5.49
CA PRO A 155 -39.29 38.46 -6.55
C PRO A 155 -38.24 39.19 -7.39
N ALA A 156 -37.08 38.55 -7.63
CA ALA A 156 -36.08 38.85 -8.67
C ALA A 156 -34.82 38.06 -8.31
N GLU A 157 -34.00 37.49 -9.18
CA GLU A 157 -33.90 37.39 -10.63
C GLU A 157 -32.98 36.18 -10.82
N GLN A 158 -33.25 35.31 -11.80
CA GLN A 158 -32.33 34.21 -12.09
C GLN A 158 -31.19 34.71 -12.99
N PRO A 159 -29.91 34.58 -12.57
CA PRO A 159 -28.82 34.56 -13.52
C PRO A 159 -28.73 33.19 -14.17
N ASP A 160 -29.18 33.19 -15.41
CA ASP A 160 -28.91 32.22 -16.46
C ASP A 160 -27.38 32.02 -16.59
N THR A 161 -26.87 30.90 -16.07
CA THR A 161 -25.54 30.40 -16.44
C THR A 161 -25.71 29.00 -16.99
N GLY A 162 -26.07 28.95 -18.27
CA GLY A 162 -25.92 27.77 -19.10
C GLY A 162 -24.47 27.30 -19.11
N TYR A 163 -24.24 26.11 -18.57
CA TYR A 163 -23.14 25.25 -18.96
C TYR A 163 -23.72 23.91 -19.36
N SER A 164 -24.18 23.84 -20.61
CA SER A 164 -24.52 22.59 -21.28
C SER A 164 -23.25 21.99 -21.87
N LEU A 165 -22.62 21.08 -21.13
CA LEU A 165 -21.61 20.17 -21.66
C LEU A 165 -22.33 18.96 -22.22
N SER A 166 -22.77 19.07 -23.47
CA SER A 166 -23.22 17.96 -24.30
C SER A 166 -22.01 17.11 -24.69
N VAL A 167 -21.60 16.22 -23.79
CA VAL A 167 -20.80 15.05 -24.17
C VAL A 167 -21.78 14.04 -24.72
N GLY A 168 -21.80 13.90 -26.05
CA GLY A 168 -22.65 12.93 -26.74
C GLY A 168 -22.37 11.50 -26.24
N PRO A 169 -23.40 10.65 -26.07
CA PRO A 169 -23.18 9.26 -25.75
C PRO A 169 -22.71 8.54 -27.01
N GLU A 170 -21.41 8.30 -27.14
CA GLU A 170 -20.98 7.10 -27.84
C GLU A 170 -21.39 5.91 -26.98
N THR A 171 -22.57 5.36 -27.28
CA THR A 171 -23.01 4.06 -26.79
C THR A 171 -22.09 2.97 -27.34
N ARG A 172 -20.91 2.82 -26.72
CA ARG A 172 -20.23 1.53 -26.68
C ARG A 172 -20.86 0.74 -25.55
N SER A 173 -22.00 0.12 -25.85
CA SER A 173 -22.60 -0.91 -25.01
C SER A 173 -21.53 -1.96 -24.68
N GLY A 174 -21.27 -2.18 -23.40
CA GLY A 174 -20.48 -3.31 -22.92
C GLY A 174 -19.17 -3.00 -22.21
N ARG A 175 -18.75 -1.74 -22.02
CA ARG A 175 -17.55 -1.45 -21.22
C ARG A 175 -17.89 -1.01 -19.78
N PRO A 176 -17.27 -1.61 -18.75
CA PRO A 176 -17.54 -1.25 -17.36
C PRO A 176 -17.09 0.18 -17.07
N LEU A 177 -17.96 0.97 -16.41
CA LEU A 177 -17.73 2.39 -16.15
C LEU A 177 -16.90 2.65 -14.87
N TYR A 178 -16.68 1.64 -14.04
CA TYR A 178 -16.01 1.78 -12.74
C TYR A 178 -15.19 0.54 -12.40
N THR A 179 -13.93 0.73 -12.00
CA THR A 179 -13.01 -0.30 -11.50
C THR A 179 -12.45 0.16 -10.15
N GLY A 180 -13.02 -0.31 -9.04
CA GLY A 180 -12.55 0.03 -7.70
C GLY A 180 -12.51 -1.19 -6.77
N GLU A 181 -11.68 -1.13 -5.72
CA GLU A 181 -11.51 -2.24 -4.75
C GLU A 181 -12.67 -2.34 -3.73
N THR A 182 -13.49 -1.29 -3.60
CA THR A 182 -14.61 -1.26 -2.65
C THR A 182 -15.93 -1.18 -3.40
N LYS A 183 -16.89 -2.05 -3.02
CA LYS A 183 -18.25 -2.03 -3.56
C LYS A 183 -18.90 -0.67 -3.22
N PRO A 184 -19.22 0.18 -4.20
CA PRO A 184 -19.89 1.45 -3.95
C PRO A 184 -21.30 1.24 -3.39
N GLY A 185 -21.80 2.25 -2.68
CA GLY A 185 -23.16 2.28 -2.15
C GLY A 185 -24.24 2.16 -3.23
N SER A 186 -25.47 1.91 -2.79
CA SER A 186 -26.66 1.55 -3.59
C SER A 186 -26.97 2.51 -4.75
N SER A 187 -26.31 2.32 -5.88
CA SER A 187 -26.67 2.89 -7.17
C SER A 187 -27.52 1.90 -7.99
N SER A 188 -28.25 2.39 -8.98
CA SER A 188 -29.24 1.65 -9.77
C SER A 188 -28.64 0.71 -10.84
N GLY A 189 -27.62 -0.08 -10.50
CA GLY A 189 -27.01 -1.06 -11.41
C GLY A 189 -26.46 -2.30 -10.70
N THR A 190 -25.91 -3.25 -11.47
CA THR A 190 -25.41 -4.52 -10.93
C THR A 190 -23.89 -4.47 -10.79
N TYR A 191 -23.39 -4.90 -9.63
CA TYR A 191 -21.96 -4.98 -9.34
C TYR A 191 -21.48 -6.42 -9.44
N HIS A 192 -20.41 -6.65 -10.19
CA HIS A 192 -19.75 -7.95 -10.32
C HIS A 192 -18.35 -7.89 -9.72
N GLY A 193 -18.08 -8.74 -8.72
CA GLY A 193 -16.75 -8.89 -8.13
C GLY A 193 -15.88 -9.82 -8.97
N THR A 194 -14.62 -9.45 -9.18
CA THR A 194 -13.64 -10.33 -9.84
C THR A 194 -12.85 -11.15 -8.83
N THR A 195 -12.18 -12.19 -9.31
CA THR A 195 -11.22 -12.99 -8.52
C THR A 195 -10.03 -12.20 -8.00
N PHE A 196 -9.77 -10.99 -8.54
CA PHE A 196 -8.68 -10.10 -8.11
C PHE A 196 -9.13 -9.05 -7.09
N GLY A 197 -10.36 -9.13 -6.57
CA GLY A 197 -10.87 -8.20 -5.56
C GLY A 197 -11.33 -6.84 -6.12
N SER A 198 -11.35 -6.66 -7.44
CA SER A 198 -11.92 -5.47 -8.07
C SER A 198 -13.42 -5.65 -8.34
N TRP A 199 -14.18 -4.55 -8.23
CA TRP A 199 -15.60 -4.50 -8.55
C TRP A 199 -15.82 -3.75 -9.86
N HIS A 200 -16.59 -4.36 -10.76
CA HIS A 200 -17.05 -3.75 -12.01
C HIS A 200 -18.53 -3.40 -11.91
N TRP A 201 -18.90 -2.19 -12.33
CA TRP A 201 -20.28 -1.72 -12.35
C TRP A 201 -20.86 -1.71 -13.77
N TYR A 202 -22.04 -2.30 -13.92
CA TYR A 202 -22.79 -2.37 -15.18
C TYR A 202 -24.13 -1.63 -15.04
N PRO A 203 -24.33 -0.52 -15.78
CA PRO A 203 -25.51 0.33 -15.63
C PRO A 203 -26.81 -0.31 -16.13
N ASP A 204 -26.73 -1.26 -17.06
CA ASP A 204 -27.87 -1.94 -17.68
C ASP A 204 -28.23 -3.28 -17.01
N GLY A 205 -27.47 -3.68 -15.97
CA GLY A 205 -27.63 -4.96 -15.31
C GLY A 205 -27.22 -6.17 -16.16
N SER A 206 -26.50 -5.94 -17.28
CA SER A 206 -25.94 -7.01 -18.08
C SER A 206 -24.94 -7.83 -17.26
N VAL A 207 -24.96 -9.15 -17.47
CA VAL A 207 -23.95 -10.06 -16.93
C VAL A 207 -22.77 -10.03 -17.89
N PRO A 208 -21.55 -9.72 -17.43
CA PRO A 208 -20.39 -9.70 -18.29
C PRO A 208 -20.09 -11.08 -18.89
N ASP A 209 -19.53 -11.09 -20.10
CA ASP A 209 -19.09 -12.33 -20.75
C ASP A 209 -17.99 -12.97 -19.88
N PRO A 210 -18.11 -14.25 -19.48
CA PRO A 210 -17.07 -14.95 -18.72
C PRO A 210 -15.68 -14.89 -19.35
N ASN A 211 -15.61 -14.76 -20.69
CA ASN A 211 -14.36 -14.68 -21.43
C ASN A 211 -13.68 -13.30 -21.36
N GLU A 212 -14.41 -12.25 -20.97
CA GLU A 212 -13.84 -10.90 -20.82
C GLU A 212 -12.84 -10.82 -19.65
N TYR A 213 -12.88 -11.80 -18.73
CA TYR A 213 -11.96 -11.92 -17.59
C TYR A 213 -10.84 -12.94 -17.77
N VAL A 214 -10.81 -13.67 -18.89
CA VAL A 214 -9.76 -14.64 -19.17
C VAL A 214 -8.56 -13.90 -19.78
N LYS A 215 -7.48 -13.82 -19.00
CA LYS A 215 -6.22 -13.15 -19.35
C LYS A 215 -5.76 -13.45 -20.78
N HIS A 216 -5.31 -12.40 -21.48
CA HIS A 216 -4.20 -12.54 -22.41
C HIS A 216 -2.97 -12.98 -21.59
N THR A 217 -2.68 -14.28 -21.59
CA THR A 217 -1.41 -14.87 -21.13
C THR A 217 -0.31 -14.61 -22.13
#